data_AF-W7E2Z4-F1
#
_entry.id   AF-W7E2Z4-F1
#
_cell.length_a   1.000
_cell.length_b   1.000
_cell.length_c   1.000
_cell.angle_alpha   90.00
_cell.angle_beta   90.00
_cell.angle_gamma   90.00
#
_symmetry.space_group_name_H-M   'P 1'
#
loop_
_entity.id
_entity.type
_entity.pdbx_description
1 polymer ?
#
loop_
_entity_poly.entity_id
_entity_poly.type
_entity_poly.pdbx_seq_one_letter_code
_entity_poly.pdbx_strand_id
1 'polypeptide(L)'
;MVGNTTVDAVNSTTSAMAQSRPEVKDPDVVAAEAVQKPIREQNLANATKSVMNVVNSQNTYSNEGKFMTALYNSLNPDPSKALTKPLTTEQVSKVNNVLAHQGEYKNAKGETDNTAFANALNNAFRNVSK
;
A
#
# COMPACT_ATOMS: atom_id res chain seq x y z
N MET A 1 -58.42 -31.43 -29.96
CA MET A 1 -57.61 -30.84 -28.87
C MET A 1 -56.54 -31.86 -28.51
N VAL A 2 -55.36 -31.42 -28.05
CA VAL A 2 -54.06 -32.14 -28.01
C VAL A 2 -53.37 -32.07 -29.39
N GLY A 3 -52.34 -31.27 -29.64
CA GLY A 3 -51.34 -30.68 -28.76
C GLY A 3 -49.98 -31.13 -29.29
N ASN A 4 -49.43 -30.36 -30.23
CA ASN A 4 -48.21 -30.66 -31.00
C ASN A 4 -46.97 -30.63 -30.07
N THR A 5 -46.49 -31.78 -29.58
CA THR A 5 -45.24 -31.90 -28.83
C THR A 5 -44.07 -32.24 -29.77
N THR A 6 -43.67 -31.27 -30.61
CA THR A 6 -42.44 -31.36 -31.41
C THR A 6 -41.54 -30.14 -31.25
N VAL A 7 -41.60 -29.50 -30.07
CA VAL A 7 -40.73 -28.35 -29.77
C VAL A 7 -40.11 -28.52 -28.39
N ASP A 8 -39.35 -29.60 -28.19
CA ASP A 8 -38.60 -29.77 -26.93
C ASP A 8 -37.22 -30.43 -27.12
N ALA A 9 -36.62 -30.24 -28.29
CA ALA A 9 -35.28 -30.77 -28.58
C ALA A 9 -34.36 -29.78 -29.31
N VAL A 10 -34.67 -28.48 -29.30
CA VAL A 10 -33.84 -27.47 -29.99
C VAL A 10 -33.23 -26.43 -29.05
N ASN A 11 -33.52 -26.47 -27.74
CA ASN A 11 -33.01 -25.44 -26.82
C ASN A 11 -31.94 -25.93 -25.81
N SER A 12 -31.32 -27.09 -26.03
CA SER A 12 -30.31 -27.65 -25.10
C SER A 12 -28.91 -27.80 -25.70
N THR A 13 -28.56 -27.02 -26.73
CA THR A 13 -27.21 -27.06 -27.32
C THR A 13 -26.49 -25.72 -27.40
N THR A 14 -27.04 -24.64 -26.84
CA THR A 14 -26.41 -23.30 -26.95
C THR A 14 -25.58 -22.87 -25.72
N SER A 15 -25.46 -23.69 -24.66
CA SER A 15 -24.83 -23.22 -23.41
C SER A 15 -23.45 -23.81 -23.09
N ALA A 16 -22.81 -24.58 -23.98
CA ALA A 16 -21.49 -25.18 -23.70
C ALA A 16 -20.28 -24.38 -24.24
N MET A 17 -20.49 -23.22 -24.86
CA MET A 17 -19.42 -22.41 -25.46
C MET A 17 -19.14 -21.07 -24.76
N ALA A 18 -19.64 -20.88 -23.54
CA ALA A 18 -19.08 -19.85 -22.65
C ALA A 18 -17.77 -20.35 -22.03
N GLN A 19 -16.82 -20.78 -22.86
CA GLN A 19 -15.44 -20.93 -22.41
C GLN A 19 -14.97 -19.54 -22.04
N SER A 20 -14.76 -19.31 -20.73
CA SER A 20 -14.03 -18.16 -20.23
C SER A 20 -12.76 -18.02 -21.06
N ARG A 21 -12.74 -17.03 -21.97
CA ARG A 21 -11.52 -16.70 -22.70
C ARG A 21 -10.46 -16.39 -21.64
N PRO A 22 -9.27 -17.01 -21.70
CA PRO A 22 -8.17 -16.58 -20.86
C PRO A 22 -7.99 -15.08 -21.06
N GLU A 23 -7.84 -14.31 -19.98
CA GLU A 23 -7.37 -12.92 -20.10
C GLU A 23 -6.01 -12.96 -20.82
N VAL A 24 -6.02 -12.63 -22.11
CA VAL A 24 -4.78 -12.43 -22.86
C VAL A 24 -4.27 -11.06 -22.47
N LYS A 25 -3.43 -11.03 -21.44
CA LYS A 25 -2.70 -9.81 -21.07
C LYS A 25 -1.68 -9.53 -22.17
N ASP A 26 -1.66 -8.29 -22.63
CA ASP A 26 -0.71 -7.84 -23.63
C ASP A 26 0.73 -8.11 -23.12
N PRO A 27 1.54 -8.90 -23.84
CA PRO A 27 2.87 -9.28 -23.38
C PRO A 27 3.77 -8.07 -23.12
N ASP A 28 3.55 -6.95 -23.83
CA ASP A 28 4.31 -5.71 -23.62
C ASP A 28 3.95 -5.04 -22.29
N VAL A 29 2.67 -5.09 -21.89
CA VAL A 29 2.21 -4.59 -20.59
C VAL A 29 2.74 -5.45 -19.45
N VAL A 30 2.70 -6.77 -19.61
CA VAL A 30 3.23 -7.71 -18.62
C VAL A 30 4.74 -7.54 -18.46
N ALA A 31 5.48 -7.35 -19.55
CA ALA A 31 6.92 -7.09 -19.51
C ALA A 31 7.23 -5.75 -18.83
N ALA A 32 6.49 -4.68 -19.15
CA ALA A 32 6.66 -3.38 -18.51
C ALA A 32 6.37 -3.42 -17.00
N GLU A 33 5.29 -4.11 -16.58
CA GLU A 33 4.96 -4.30 -15.16
C GLU A 33 6.03 -5.10 -14.42
N ALA A 34 6.56 -6.15 -15.05
CA ALA A 34 7.62 -6.99 -14.50
C ALA A 34 8.94 -6.23 -14.31
N VAL A 35 9.28 -5.30 -15.20
CA VAL A 35 10.45 -4.42 -15.07
C VAL A 35 10.28 -3.39 -13.96
N GLN A 36 9.07 -2.86 -13.77
CA GLN A 36 8.80 -1.85 -12.74
C GLN A 36 8.66 -2.43 -11.34
N LYS A 37 8.23 -3.69 -11.20
CA LYS A 37 8.03 -4.35 -9.90
C LYS A 37 9.29 -4.32 -9.00
N PRO A 38 10.48 -4.75 -9.44
CA PRO A 38 11.67 -4.72 -8.60
C PRO A 38 12.08 -3.31 -8.21
N ILE A 39 11.90 -2.32 -9.10
CA ILE A 39 12.19 -0.91 -8.82
C ILE A 39 11.25 -0.38 -7.73
N ARG A 40 9.95 -0.69 -7.82
CA ARG A 40 8.96 -0.32 -6.79
C ARG A 40 9.27 -0.95 -5.43
N GLU A 41 9.60 -2.24 -5.42
CA GLU A 41 9.96 -2.97 -4.19
C GLU A 41 11.25 -2.42 -3.56
N GLN A 42 12.25 -2.10 -4.37
CA GLN A 42 13.50 -1.53 -3.88
C GLN A 42 13.30 -0.12 -3.31
N ASN A 43 12.50 0.72 -3.97
CA ASN A 43 12.15 2.04 -3.47
C ASN A 43 11.38 1.97 -2.15
N LEU A 44 10.44 1.03 -2.02
CA LEU A 44 9.72 0.77 -0.78
C LEU A 44 10.68 0.33 0.34
N ALA A 45 11.56 -0.63 0.07
CA ALA A 45 12.53 -1.11 1.04
C ALA A 45 13.50 0.00 1.51
N ASN A 46 13.94 0.86 0.60
CA ASN A 46 14.80 2.00 0.93
C ASN A 46 14.07 3.04 1.79
N ALA A 47 12.81 3.36 1.47
CA ALA A 47 11.98 4.25 2.27
C ALA A 47 11.77 3.67 3.68
N THR A 48 11.39 2.40 3.79
CA THR A 48 11.23 1.70 5.07
C THR A 48 12.51 1.72 5.91
N LYS A 49 13.69 1.48 5.31
CA LYS A 49 14.97 1.58 6.03
C LYS A 49 15.23 3.00 6.55
N SER A 50 14.98 4.01 5.71
CA SER A 50 15.14 5.42 6.10
C SER A 50 14.25 5.78 7.29
N VAL A 51 12.98 5.37 7.26
CA VAL A 51 12.01 5.54 8.35
C VAL A 51 12.51 4.90 9.63
N MET A 52 12.93 3.64 9.57
CA MET A 52 13.43 2.92 10.75
C MET A 52 14.67 3.57 11.33
N ASN A 53 15.58 4.09 10.49
CA ASN A 53 16.74 4.84 10.96
C ASN A 53 16.32 6.11 11.73
N VAL A 54 15.32 6.85 11.23
CA VAL A 54 14.80 8.03 11.92
C VAL A 54 14.18 7.66 13.26
N VAL A 55 13.31 6.65 13.30
CA VAL A 55 12.65 6.16 14.52
C VAL A 55 13.68 5.70 15.56
N ASN A 56 14.65 4.86 15.15
CA ASN A 56 15.70 4.37 16.04
C ASN A 56 16.63 5.49 16.54
N SER A 57 16.71 6.61 15.80
CA SER A 57 17.52 7.78 16.15
C SER A 57 16.70 8.89 16.80
N GLN A 58 15.49 8.63 17.30
CA GLN A 58 14.59 9.66 17.86
C GLN A 58 15.28 10.56 18.91
N ASN A 59 16.11 9.98 19.78
CA ASN A 59 16.84 10.71 20.83
C ASN A 59 17.92 11.68 20.31
N THR A 60 18.25 11.62 19.02
CA THR A 60 19.24 12.52 18.38
C THR A 60 18.63 13.83 17.90
N TYR A 61 17.29 13.94 17.89
CA TYR A 61 16.60 15.14 17.46
C TYR A 61 16.40 16.09 18.65
N SER A 62 16.67 17.39 18.44
CA SER A 62 16.61 18.38 19.52
C SER A 62 15.20 18.65 20.05
N ASN A 63 14.15 18.26 19.31
CA ASN A 63 12.76 18.32 19.73
C ASN A 63 11.88 17.44 18.82
N GLU A 64 10.63 17.24 19.23
CA GLU A 64 9.62 16.46 18.51
C GLU A 64 9.36 17.01 17.10
N GLY A 65 9.31 18.34 16.91
CA GLY A 65 9.08 18.93 15.60
C GLY A 65 10.14 18.56 14.55
N LYS A 66 11.43 18.54 14.94
CA LYS A 66 12.52 18.11 14.06
C LYS A 66 12.46 16.61 13.76
N PHE A 67 12.15 15.80 14.78
CA PHE A 67 11.95 14.35 14.61
C PHE A 67 10.81 14.07 13.62
N MET A 68 9.66 14.71 13.80
CA MET A 68 8.48 14.55 12.94
C MET A 68 8.76 15.00 11.50
N THR A 69 9.51 16.09 11.32
CA THR A 69 9.92 16.56 9.99
C THR A 69 10.83 15.56 9.29
N ALA A 70 11.82 15.01 10.00
CA ALA A 70 12.71 14.00 9.46
C ALA A 70 11.95 12.71 9.12
N LEU A 71 11.02 12.30 9.99
CA LEU A 71 10.19 11.12 9.78
C LEU A 71 9.29 11.28 8.56
N TYR A 72 8.64 12.44 8.42
CA TYR A 72 7.83 12.76 7.25
C TYR A 72 8.63 12.72 5.94
N ASN A 73 9.81 13.34 5.92
CA ASN A 73 10.68 13.36 4.75
C ASN A 73 11.21 11.95 4.40
N SER A 74 11.42 11.08 5.40
CA SER A 74 11.82 9.69 5.15
C SER A 74 10.72 8.85 4.49
N LEU A 75 9.44 9.15 4.78
CA LEU A 75 8.26 8.53 4.17
C LEU A 75 7.92 9.11 2.80
N ASN A 76 8.31 10.36 2.55
CA ASN A 76 8.07 11.09 1.31
C ASN A 76 9.40 11.67 0.81
N PRO A 77 10.30 10.83 0.24
CA PRO A 77 11.64 11.27 -0.18
C PRO A 77 11.63 12.19 -1.40
N ASP A 78 10.46 12.39 -2.02
CA ASP A 78 10.29 13.34 -3.11
C ASP A 78 10.39 14.78 -2.57
N PRO A 79 11.42 15.55 -2.96
CA PRO A 79 11.62 16.90 -2.45
C PRO A 79 10.48 17.86 -2.85
N SER A 80 9.73 17.56 -3.92
CA SER A 80 8.52 18.34 -4.27
C SER A 80 7.37 18.12 -3.30
N LYS A 81 7.44 17.06 -2.49
CA LYS A 81 6.49 16.72 -1.42
C LYS A 81 7.08 16.95 -0.05
N ALA A 82 8.19 17.68 0.05
CA ALA A 82 8.75 18.06 1.33
C ALA A 82 7.69 18.78 2.18
N LEU A 83 7.82 18.66 3.50
CA LEU A 83 6.91 19.28 4.44
C LEU A 83 6.94 20.82 4.28
N THR A 84 5.96 21.38 3.57
CA THR A 84 5.87 22.84 3.31
C THR A 84 5.07 23.59 4.39
N LYS A 85 4.35 22.86 5.24
CA LYS A 85 3.55 23.39 6.34
C LYS A 85 3.82 22.61 7.62
N PRO A 86 3.76 23.24 8.80
CA PRO A 86 3.83 22.51 10.06
C PRO A 86 2.77 21.41 10.10
N LEU A 87 3.14 20.27 10.70
CA LEU A 87 2.18 19.21 10.98
C LEU A 87 1.16 19.71 12.00
N THR A 88 -0.10 19.35 11.80
CA THR A 88 -1.15 19.64 12.77
C THR A 88 -0.98 18.79 14.02
N THR A 89 -1.50 19.25 15.15
CA THR A 89 -1.50 18.49 16.41
C THR A 89 -2.17 17.12 16.26
N GLU A 90 -3.20 17.02 15.42
CA GLU A 90 -3.86 15.74 15.13
C GLU A 90 -2.96 14.79 14.32
N GLN A 91 -2.20 15.29 13.33
CA GLN A 91 -1.21 14.48 12.60
C GLN A 91 -0.16 13.95 13.56
N VAL A 92 0.39 14.82 14.40
CA VAL A 92 1.39 14.46 15.40
C VAL A 92 0.84 13.40 16.37
N SER A 93 -0.39 13.58 16.85
CA SER A 93 -1.05 12.61 17.73
C SER A 93 -1.23 11.23 17.08
N LYS A 94 -1.70 11.18 15.83
CA LYS A 94 -1.84 9.91 15.08
C LYS A 94 -0.50 9.22 14.86
N VAL A 95 0.55 9.98 14.54
CA VAL A 95 1.90 9.44 14.36
C VAL A 95 2.43 8.89 15.69
N ASN A 96 2.28 9.63 16.78
CA ASN A 96 2.67 9.17 18.12
C ASN A 96 1.93 7.90 18.54
N ASN A 97 0.65 7.77 18.20
CA ASN A 97 -0.10 6.54 18.43
C ASN A 97 0.53 5.36 17.65
N VAL A 98 0.83 5.53 16.36
CA VAL A 98 1.49 4.48 15.57
C VAL A 98 2.86 4.11 16.15
N LEU A 99 3.66 5.09 16.57
CA LEU A 99 4.96 4.86 17.20
C LEU A 99 4.84 4.04 18.49
N ALA A 100 3.87 4.37 19.36
CA ALA A 100 3.64 3.65 20.60
C ALA A 100 3.24 2.18 20.38
N HIS A 101 2.59 1.88 19.25
CA HIS A 101 2.13 0.54 18.88
C HIS A 101 3.02 -0.14 17.84
N GLN A 102 4.28 0.27 17.70
CA GLN A 102 5.23 -0.35 16.75
C GLN A 102 5.29 -1.88 16.88
N GLY A 103 5.23 -2.39 18.11
CA GLY A 103 5.27 -3.82 18.40
C GLY A 103 4.04 -4.61 17.91
N GLU A 104 2.94 -3.94 17.53
CA GLU A 104 1.73 -4.58 17.01
C GLU A 104 1.82 -4.89 15.52
N TYR A 105 2.69 -4.19 14.79
CA TYR A 105 2.94 -4.45 13.38
C TYR A 105 3.87 -5.65 13.27
N LYS A 106 3.29 -6.85 13.21
CA LYS A 106 4.03 -8.11 13.13
C LYS A 106 3.81 -8.84 11.81
N ASN A 107 4.86 -9.44 11.28
CA ASN A 107 4.77 -10.35 10.13
C ASN A 107 4.27 -11.74 10.59
N ALA A 108 4.11 -12.68 9.64
CA ALA A 108 3.66 -14.04 9.92
C ALA A 108 4.57 -14.84 10.89
N LYS A 109 5.80 -14.36 11.14
CA LYS A 109 6.76 -14.96 12.08
C LYS A 109 6.74 -14.28 13.46
N GLY A 110 5.89 -13.28 13.67
CA GLY A 110 5.80 -12.53 14.92
C GLY A 110 6.90 -11.46 15.09
N GLU A 111 7.73 -11.24 14.07
CA GLU A 111 8.74 -10.18 14.03
C GLU A 111 8.11 -8.87 13.58
N THR A 112 8.68 -7.72 13.94
CA THR A 112 8.18 -6.42 13.48
C THR A 112 8.18 -6.33 11.95
N ASP A 113 7.01 -6.10 11.36
CA ASP A 113 6.85 -5.79 9.95
C ASP A 113 7.09 -4.29 9.74
N ASN A 114 8.35 -3.95 9.48
CA ASN A 114 8.77 -2.58 9.23
C ASN A 114 8.04 -1.94 8.02
N THR A 115 7.58 -2.74 7.06
CA THR A 115 6.85 -2.22 5.89
C THR A 115 5.45 -1.82 6.28
N ALA A 116 4.73 -2.69 7.01
CA ALA A 116 3.41 -2.37 7.54
C ALA A 116 3.45 -1.17 8.49
N PHE A 117 4.45 -1.11 9.37
CA PHE A 117 4.67 0.01 10.28
C PHE A 117 4.95 1.33 9.54
N ALA A 118 5.87 1.34 8.56
CA ALA A 118 6.15 2.54 7.76
C ALA A 118 4.92 3.02 6.99
N ASN A 119 4.10 2.10 6.47
CA ASN A 119 2.84 2.44 5.81
C ASN A 119 1.83 3.07 6.78
N ALA A 120 1.73 2.56 8.01
CA ALA A 120 0.87 3.14 9.04
C ALA A 120 1.31 4.57 9.41
N LEU A 121 2.62 4.81 9.54
CA LEU A 121 3.16 6.16 9.75
C LEU A 121 2.81 7.10 8.58
N ASN A 122 2.97 6.65 7.33
CA ASN A 122 2.59 7.44 6.16
C ASN A 122 1.10 7.80 6.16
N ASN A 123 0.25 6.84 6.52
CA ASN A 123 -1.20 7.06 6.63
C ASN A 123 -1.55 8.03 7.75
N ALA A 124 -0.86 7.99 8.89
CA ALA A 124 -1.05 8.93 9.99
C ALA A 124 -0.74 10.37 9.57
N PHE A 125 0.31 10.58 8.75
CA PHE A 125 0.61 11.89 8.17
C PHE A 125 -0.43 12.36 7.15
N ARG A 126 -1.03 11.45 6.37
CA ARG A 126 -1.98 11.78 5.29
C ARG A 126 -3.43 12.00 5.77
N ASN A 127 -3.88 11.27 6.79
CA ASN A 127 -5.29 11.21 7.20
C ASN A 127 -5.79 12.38 8.05
N VAL A 128 -5.30 13.60 7.79
CA VAL A 128 -5.73 14.82 8.52
C VAL A 128 -6.15 15.95 7.57
N SER A 129 -6.14 15.69 6.26
CA SER A 129 -6.83 16.56 5.29
C SER A 129 -8.09 15.86 4.78
N LYS A 130 -9.18 15.99 5.54
CA LYS A 130 -10.55 15.95 5.02
C LYS A 130 -11.35 17.05 5.70
#